data_AF-A0A956MX37-F1
#
_entry.id   AF-A0A956MX37-F1
#
_cell.length_a   1.000
_cell.length_b   1.000
_cell.length_c   1.000
_cell.angle_alpha   90.00
_cell.angle_beta   90.00
_cell.angle_gamma   90.00
#
_symmetry.space_group_name_H-M   'P 1'
#
loop_
_entity.id
_entity.type
_entity.pdbx_description
1 polymer ?
#
loop_
_entity_poly.entity_id
_entity_poly.type
_entity_poly.pdbx_seq_one_letter_code
_entity_poly.pdbx_strand_id
1 'polypeptide(L)'
;MNTLNEQSNDFIEYLKLKGRADATITAYRKDIEQLIDFLMSKYGIVNSDGVTQDHIEAFLSDLYQQNFTKKTVSRKINAIKTFFKYLLY
;
A
#
# COMPACT_ATOMS: atom_id res chain seq x y z
N MET A 1 13.80 5.72 -11.99
CA MET A 1 12.52 5.26 -11.45
C MET A 1 12.71 5.15 -9.94
N ASN A 2 11.81 5.74 -9.17
CA ASN A 2 11.83 5.58 -7.71
C ASN A 2 11.22 4.22 -7.37
N THR A 3 11.78 3.56 -6.38
CA THR A 3 11.26 2.28 -5.90
C THR A 3 9.96 2.50 -5.11
N LEU A 4 9.14 1.47 -5.01
CA LEU A 4 7.92 1.48 -4.18
C LEU A 4 8.23 1.84 -2.71
N ASN A 5 9.41 1.47 -2.20
CA ASN A 5 9.85 1.79 -0.84
C ASN A 5 10.13 3.29 -0.65
N GLU A 6 10.85 3.91 -1.59
CA GLU A 6 11.10 5.36 -1.58
C GLU A 6 9.77 6.12 -1.66
N GLN A 7 8.91 5.72 -2.61
CA GLN A 7 7.57 6.27 -2.80
C GLN A 7 6.69 6.14 -1.56
N SER A 8 6.76 5.02 -0.84
CA SER A 8 6.07 4.81 0.44
C SER A 8 6.53 5.81 1.49
N ASN A 9 7.84 6.03 1.62
CA ASN A 9 8.38 7.00 2.57
C ASN A 9 7.93 8.43 2.26
N ASP A 10 7.99 8.83 0.99
CA ASP A 10 7.53 10.15 0.54
C ASP A 10 6.03 10.34 0.82
N PHE A 11 5.23 9.30 0.57
CA PHE A 11 3.81 9.30 0.89
C PHE A 11 3.54 9.47 2.39
N ILE A 12 4.30 8.79 3.24
CA ILE A 12 4.14 8.93 4.70
C ILE A 12 4.49 10.34 5.16
N GLU A 13 5.53 10.95 4.59
CA GLU A 13 5.86 12.35 4.89
C GLU A 13 4.76 13.31 4.41
N TYR A 14 4.21 13.07 3.22
CA TYR A 14 3.05 13.79 2.72
C TYR A 14 1.83 13.69 3.66
N LEU A 15 1.54 12.52 4.22
CA LEU A 15 0.44 12.37 5.18
C LEU A 15 0.66 13.16 6.47
N LYS A 16 1.91 13.22 6.97
CA LYS A 16 2.27 14.05 8.14
C LYS A 16 2.04 15.53 7.84
N LEU A 17 2.51 16.00 6.68
CA LEU A 17 2.31 17.40 6.26
C LEU A 17 0.83 17.75 6.09
N LYS A 18 -0.02 16.78 5.71
CA LYS A 18 -1.48 16.92 5.68
C LYS A 18 -2.16 16.87 7.05
N GLY A 19 -1.41 16.74 8.15
CA GLY A 19 -1.94 16.72 9.50
C GLY A 19 -2.78 15.46 9.83
N ARG A 20 -2.47 14.33 9.20
CA ARG A 20 -3.13 13.05 9.56
C ARG A 20 -2.67 12.59 10.94
N ALA A 21 -3.57 11.96 11.69
CA ALA A 21 -3.24 11.41 13.00
C ALA A 21 -2.17 10.31 12.92
N ASP A 22 -1.25 10.26 13.89
CA ASP A 22 -0.14 9.31 13.95
C ASP A 22 -0.58 7.84 13.86
N ALA A 23 -1.71 7.51 14.49
CA ALA A 23 -2.29 6.17 14.42
C ALA A 23 -2.71 5.81 12.98
N THR A 24 -3.20 6.79 12.21
CA THR A 24 -3.55 6.59 10.79
C THR A 24 -2.30 6.44 9.94
N ILE A 25 -1.28 7.27 10.18
CA ILE A 25 0.01 7.20 9.47
C ILE A 25 0.67 5.84 9.70
N THR A 26 0.75 5.39 10.95
CA THR A 26 1.33 4.10 11.33
C THR A 26 0.57 2.94 10.68
N ALA A 27 -0.77 3.02 10.69
CA ALA A 27 -1.63 2.03 10.05
C ALA A 27 -1.40 1.98 8.52
N TYR A 28 -1.31 3.13 7.87
CA TYR A 28 -1.11 3.23 6.42
C TYR A 28 0.28 2.75 6.02
N ARG A 29 1.33 3.13 6.77
CA ARG A 29 2.69 2.62 6.56
C ARG A 29 2.71 1.10 6.54
N LYS A 30 2.19 0.47 7.61
CA LYS A 30 2.16 -0.99 7.71
C LYS A 30 1.36 -1.67 6.60
N ASP A 31 0.26 -1.04 6.18
CA ASP A 31 -0.56 -1.57 5.10
C ASP A 31 0.14 -1.51 3.74
N ILE A 32 0.89 -0.44 3.48
CA ILE A 32 1.65 -0.24 2.24
C ILE A 32 2.90 -1.11 2.22
N GLU A 33 3.64 -1.20 3.32
CA GLU A 33 4.77 -2.13 3.46
C GLU A 33 4.35 -3.56 3.14
N GLN A 34 3.22 -4.03 3.68
CA GLN A 34 2.70 -5.37 3.37
C GLN A 34 2.37 -5.57 1.88
N LEU A 35 1.85 -4.54 1.20
CA LEU A 35 1.62 -4.59 -0.23
C LEU A 35 2.95 -4.69 -0.99
N ILE A 36 3.94 -3.88 -0.63
CA ILE A 36 5.25 -3.86 -1.28
C ILE A 36 5.93 -5.21 -1.13
N ASP A 37 5.91 -5.78 0.08
CA ASP A 37 6.47 -7.12 0.34
C ASP A 37 5.77 -8.20 -0.49
N PHE A 38 4.44 -8.11 -0.63
CA PHE A 38 3.69 -9.04 -1.47
C PHE A 38 4.06 -8.93 -2.96
N LEU A 39 4.12 -7.69 -3.48
CA LEU A 39 4.47 -7.42 -4.87
C LEU A 39 5.90 -7.88 -5.19
N MET A 40 6.84 -7.61 -4.29
CA MET A 40 8.23 -8.01 -4.43
C MET A 40 8.40 -9.53 -4.34
N SER A 41 7.78 -10.17 -3.36
CA SER A 41 7.95 -11.62 -3.12
C SER A 41 7.26 -12.50 -4.16
N LYS A 42 6.06 -12.13 -4.63
CA LYS A 42 5.30 -12.94 -5.60
C LYS A 42 5.58 -12.60 -7.06
N TYR A 43 5.92 -11.34 -7.36
CA TYR A 43 6.01 -10.85 -8.74
C TYR A 43 7.36 -10.20 -9.07
N GLY A 44 8.26 -10.01 -8.09
CA GLY A 44 9.52 -9.31 -8.32
C GLY A 44 9.36 -7.82 -8.65
N ILE A 45 8.20 -7.24 -8.33
CA ILE A 45 7.90 -5.85 -8.69
C ILE A 45 8.47 -4.91 -7.63
N VAL A 46 9.36 -4.04 -8.07
CA VAL A 46 10.03 -3.03 -7.21
C VAL A 46 9.64 -1.59 -7.53
N ASN A 47 9.02 -1.36 -8.70
CA ASN A 47 8.62 -0.05 -9.20
C ASN A 47 7.11 0.01 -9.38
N SER A 48 6.51 1.18 -9.15
CA SER A 48 5.06 1.39 -9.29
C SER A 48 4.56 1.21 -10.72
N ASP A 49 5.38 1.47 -11.74
CA ASP A 49 5.03 1.26 -13.16
C ASP A 49 4.73 -0.20 -13.51
N GLY A 50 5.26 -1.14 -12.71
CA GLY A 50 5.00 -2.58 -12.88
C GLY A 50 3.72 -3.06 -12.19
N VAL A 51 3.04 -2.21 -11.42
CA VAL A 51 1.84 -2.60 -10.68
C VAL A 51 0.61 -2.50 -11.59
N THR A 52 -0.13 -3.60 -11.71
CA THR A 52 -1.37 -3.70 -12.46
C THR A 52 -2.55 -3.94 -11.51
N GLN A 53 -3.77 -3.80 -12.03
CA GLN A 53 -4.97 -4.12 -11.28
C GLN A 53 -4.98 -5.59 -10.82
N ASP A 54 -4.53 -6.53 -11.66
CA ASP A 54 -4.44 -7.96 -11.32
C ASP A 54 -3.57 -8.20 -10.08
N HIS A 55 -2.47 -7.46 -9.92
CA HIS A 55 -1.61 -7.57 -8.73
C HIS A 55 -2.33 -7.12 -7.45
N ILE A 56 -3.16 -6.07 -7.55
CA ILE A 56 -3.95 -5.59 -6.41
C ILE A 56 -5.06 -6.60 -6.06
N GLU A 57 -5.74 -7.16 -7.06
CA GLU A 57 -6.76 -8.20 -6.84
C GLU A 57 -6.18 -9.48 -6.25
N ALA A 58 -4.98 -9.87 -6.68
CA ALA A 58 -4.23 -10.98 -6.10
C ALA A 58 -3.85 -10.70 -4.65
N PHE A 59 -3.41 -9.48 -4.31
CA PHE A 59 -3.14 -9.10 -2.92
C PHE A 59 -4.40 -9.18 -2.05
N LEU A 60 -5.55 -8.69 -2.54
CA LEU A 60 -6.80 -8.79 -1.80
C LEU A 60 -7.22 -10.24 -1.57
N SER A 61 -7.07 -11.09 -2.59
CA SER A 61 -7.32 -12.52 -2.47
C SER A 61 -6.43 -13.18 -1.42
N ASP A 62 -5.15 -12.82 -1.37
CA ASP A 62 -4.20 -13.29 -0.36
C ASP A 62 -4.59 -12.83 1.06
N LEU A 63 -5.05 -11.58 1.24
CA LEU A 63 -5.58 -11.10 2.52
C LEU A 63 -6.82 -11.87 2.98
N TYR A 64 -7.72 -12.24 2.06
CA TYR A 64 -8.89 -13.05 2.40
C TYR A 64 -8.48 -14.46 2.82
N GLN A 65 -7.49 -15.07 2.16
CA GLN A 65 -6.96 -16.39 2.53
C GLN A 65 -6.27 -16.38 3.91
N GLN A 66 -5.65 -15.26 4.28
CA GLN A 66 -5.05 -15.06 5.61
C GLN A 66 -6.08 -14.80 6.73
N ASN A 67 -7.39 -14.94 6.47
CA ASN A 67 -8.48 -14.74 7.44
C ASN A 67 -8.49 -13.34 8.09
N PHE A 68 -8.01 -12.30 7.39
CA PHE A 68 -8.15 -10.93 7.89
C PHE A 68 -9.62 -10.53 7.99
N THR A 69 -9.96 -9.80 9.04
CA THR A 69 -11.32 -9.27 9.22
C THR A 69 -11.67 -8.28 8.11
N LYS A 70 -12.96 -8.24 7.71
CA LYS A 70 -13.48 -7.28 6.71
C LYS A 70 -13.06 -5.82 7.01
N LYS A 71 -13.03 -5.44 8.29
CA LYS A 71 -12.58 -4.12 8.76
C LYS A 71 -11.11 -3.87 8.41
N THR A 72 -10.24 -4.87 8.60
CA THR A 72 -8.81 -4.77 8.28
C THR A 72 -8.57 -4.68 6.79
N VAL A 73 -9.26 -5.52 6.00
CA VAL A 73 -9.18 -5.48 4.53
C VAL A 73 -9.64 -4.13 3.99
N SER A 74 -10.74 -3.59 4.50
CA SER A 74 -11.23 -2.25 4.11
C SER A 74 -10.22 -1.13 4.40
N ARG A 75 -9.57 -1.16 5.58
CA ARG A 75 -8.50 -0.20 5.91
C ARG A 75 -7.32 -0.30 4.95
N LYS A 76 -6.88 -1.53 4.64
CA LYS A 76 -5.79 -1.79 3.67
C LYS A 76 -6.14 -1.26 2.28
N ILE A 77 -7.34 -1.55 1.78
CA ILE A 77 -7.83 -1.02 0.50
C ILE A 77 -7.76 0.52 0.48
N ASN A 78 -8.20 1.18 1.56
CA ASN A 78 -8.18 2.64 1.62
C ASN A 78 -6.76 3.21 1.64
N ALA A 79 -5.83 2.57 2.36
CA ALA A 79 -4.42 2.95 2.35
C ALA A 79 -3.82 2.81 0.94
N ILE A 80 -4.03 1.67 0.29
CA ILE A 80 -3.55 1.38 -1.07
C ILE A 80 -4.11 2.36 -2.10
N LYS A 81 -5.43 2.58 -2.09
CA LYS A 81 -6.07 3.55 -2.99
C LYS A 81 -5.51 4.97 -2.81
N THR A 82 -5.30 5.38 -1.56
CA THR A 82 -4.76 6.71 -1.25
C THR A 82 -3.30 6.82 -1.70
N PHE A 83 -2.51 5.76 -1.53
CA PHE A 83 -1.13 5.70 -1.98
C PHE A 83 -1.01 5.81 -3.50
N PHE A 84 -1.68 4.94 -4.26
CA PHE A 84 -1.63 5.04 -5.73
C PHE A 84 -2.24 6.33 -6.25
N LYS A 85 -3.26 6.88 -5.59
CA LYS A 85 -3.76 8.21 -5.92
C LYS A 85 -2.69 9.28 -5.72
N TYR A 86 -1.90 9.22 -4.65
CA TYR A 86 -0.77 10.13 -4.43
C TYR A 86 0.31 10.00 -5.52
N LEU A 87 0.61 8.78 -5.98
CA LEU A 87 1.60 8.56 -7.05
C LEU A 87 1.19 9.09 -8.43
N LEU A 88 -0.10 9.34 -8.64
CA LEU A 88 -0.63 9.89 -9.90
C LEU A 88 -0.66 11.43 -9.91
N TYR A 89 -0.32 12.09 -8.79
CA TYR A 89 -0.24 13.54 -8.67
C TYR A 89 1.21 14.02 -8.74
#